data_AF-A0A382XRH2-F1
#
_entry.id   AF-A0A382XRH2-F1
#
_cell.length_a   1.000
_cell.length_b   1.000
_cell.length_c   1.000
_cell.angle_alpha   90.00
_cell.angle_beta   90.00
_cell.angle_gamma   90.00
#
_symmetry.space_group_name_H-M   'P 1'
#
loop_
_entity.id
_entity.type
_entity.pdbx_description
1 polymer ?
#
loop_
_entity_poly.entity_id
_entity_poly.type
_entity_poly.pdbx_seq_one_letter_code
_entity_poly.pdbx_strand_id
1 'polypeptide(L)'
;MATATQRNQPSSRDLTQGSLSRHVLRLTGPMVIGLLAIFAVDLADAFWVARLGTLELAALGFCFPAVHVIFSISLGLSTAGTAMMAQRIGAGNTDGARNFARDSLIISILLMAAVAAIGLLTMDLIFGAIGATGTTLVQIKSFMSVFYPSALV
;
A
#
# COMPACT_ATOMS: atom_id res chain seq x y z
N MET A 1 0.55 57.41 -6.52
CA MET A 1 1.85 57.03 -7.14
C MET A 1 2.71 56.48 -6.01
N ALA A 2 3.17 55.23 -5.95
CA ALA A 2 3.34 54.23 -7.00
C ALA A 2 3.17 52.82 -6.43
N THR A 3 2.47 51.99 -7.20
CA THR A 3 2.43 50.52 -7.12
C THR A 3 3.75 49.97 -7.64
N ALA A 4 4.43 49.10 -6.90
CA ALA A 4 5.49 48.24 -7.47
C ALA A 4 5.80 47.02 -6.57
N THR A 5 4.97 45.99 -6.74
CA THR A 5 5.40 44.63 -7.09
C THR A 5 6.64 44.05 -6.37
N GLN A 6 6.45 43.52 -5.16
CA GLN A 6 7.25 42.39 -4.68
C GLN A 6 6.78 41.12 -5.40
N ARG A 7 7.45 40.70 -6.48
CA ARG A 7 7.17 39.41 -7.14
C ARG A 7 8.47 38.69 -7.47
N ASN A 8 8.56 37.46 -6.96
CA ASN A 8 9.43 36.36 -7.38
C ASN A 8 10.94 36.48 -7.08
N GLN A 9 11.35 35.95 -5.92
CA GLN A 9 12.61 35.20 -5.86
C GLN A 9 12.34 33.78 -6.39
N PRO A 10 13.06 33.31 -7.43
CA PRO A 10 12.86 31.96 -7.96
C PRO A 10 13.45 30.94 -6.98
N SER A 11 12.59 30.14 -6.36
CA SER A 11 13.03 28.96 -5.59
C SER A 11 13.71 27.97 -6.53
N SER A 12 14.86 27.40 -6.13
CA SER A 12 15.80 26.57 -6.90
C SER A 12 15.25 25.28 -7.57
N ARG A 13 13.93 25.04 -7.67
CA ARG A 13 13.33 23.91 -8.38
C ARG A 13 11.96 24.27 -8.95
N ASP A 14 11.95 25.17 -9.91
CA ASP A 14 10.77 25.37 -10.75
C ASP A 14 10.67 24.23 -11.78
N LEU A 15 9.78 23.27 -11.53
CA LEU A 15 9.55 22.10 -12.40
C LEU A 15 8.89 22.48 -13.73
N THR A 16 8.56 23.77 -13.94
CA THR A 16 7.95 24.29 -15.17
C THR A 16 8.96 24.84 -16.18
N GLN A 17 10.25 24.93 -15.81
CA GLN A 17 11.31 25.44 -16.68
C GLN A 17 12.35 24.34 -17.00
N GLY A 18 12.43 23.93 -18.27
CA GLY A 18 13.39 22.93 -18.78
C GLY A 18 12.76 21.86 -19.69
N SER A 19 13.55 20.87 -20.14
CA SER A 19 13.02 19.79 -20.99
C SER A 19 12.15 18.82 -20.17
N LEU A 20 10.85 18.80 -20.50
CA LEU A 20 9.84 17.93 -19.89
C LEU A 20 10.29 16.47 -19.81
N SER A 21 10.92 15.97 -20.88
CA SER A 21 11.40 14.59 -21.00
C SER A 21 12.47 14.24 -19.96
N ARG A 22 13.38 15.17 -19.63
CA ARG A 22 14.42 14.93 -18.61
C ARG A 22 13.83 14.95 -17.19
N HIS A 23 12.84 15.80 -16.95
CA HIS A 23 12.15 15.87 -15.67
C HIS A 23 11.32 14.60 -15.40
N VAL A 24 10.54 14.16 -16.39
CA VAL A 24 9.80 12.90 -16.31
C VAL A 24 10.76 11.75 -16.06
N LEU A 25 11.79 11.57 -16.90
CA LEU A 25 12.73 10.44 -16.74
C LEU A 25 13.43 10.42 -15.37
N ARG A 26 13.75 11.58 -14.80
CA ARG A 26 14.37 11.70 -13.47
C ARG A 26 13.41 11.35 -12.33
N LEU A 27 12.11 11.61 -12.50
CA LEU A 27 11.07 11.28 -11.51
C LEU A 27 10.63 9.82 -11.63
N THR A 28 10.45 9.32 -12.85
CA THR A 28 9.99 7.94 -13.09
C THR A 28 11.11 6.91 -12.94
N GLY A 29 12.38 7.27 -13.18
CA GLY A 29 13.51 6.35 -13.06
C GLY A 29 13.59 5.62 -11.71
N PRO A 30 13.61 6.34 -10.57
CA PRO A 30 13.59 5.72 -9.25
C PRO A 30 12.34 4.88 -9.00
N MET A 31 11.17 5.32 -9.47
CA MET A 31 9.90 4.60 -9.31
C MET A 31 9.91 3.26 -10.04
N VAL A 32 10.43 3.21 -11.27
CA VAL A 32 10.55 1.98 -12.06
C VAL A 32 11.48 0.98 -11.39
N ILE A 33 12.64 1.43 -10.89
CA ILE A 33 13.57 0.57 -10.16
C ILE A 33 12.92 -0.01 -8.90
N GLY A 34 12.17 0.81 -8.16
CA GLY A 34 11.41 0.36 -6.99
C GLY A 34 10.38 -0.71 -7.35
N LEU A 35 9.62 -0.53 -8.44
CA LEU A 35 8.61 -1.49 -8.87
C LEU A 35 9.23 -2.81 -9.36
N LEU A 36 10.36 -2.75 -10.07
CA LEU A 36 11.10 -3.95 -10.47
C LEU A 36 11.62 -4.73 -9.25
N ALA A 37 12.06 -4.03 -8.21
CA ALA A 37 12.49 -4.68 -6.96
C ALA A 37 11.33 -5.40 -6.26
N ILE A 38 10.14 -4.78 -6.22
CA ILE A 38 8.93 -5.41 -5.67
C ILE A 38 8.61 -6.70 -6.42
N PHE A 39 8.54 -6.66 -7.74
CA PHE A 39 8.25 -7.88 -8.53
C PHE A 39 9.33 -8.96 -8.41
N ALA A 40 10.59 -8.57 -8.25
CA ALA A 40 11.67 -9.53 -8.01
C ALA A 40 11.51 -10.26 -6.66
N VAL A 41 11.07 -9.55 -5.62
CA VAL A 41 10.76 -10.13 -4.31
C VAL A 41 9.56 -11.05 -4.40
N ASP A 42 8.48 -10.65 -5.06
CA ASP A 42 7.28 -11.49 -5.25
C ASP A 42 7.62 -12.80 -5.96
N LEU A 43 8.48 -12.74 -6.99
CA LEU A 43 8.94 -13.92 -7.71
C LEU A 43 9.83 -14.83 -6.84
N ALA A 44 10.72 -14.24 -6.05
CA ALA A 44 11.58 -15.00 -5.15
C ALA A 44 10.78 -15.71 -4.05
N ASP A 45 9.76 -15.04 -3.50
CA ASP A 45 8.87 -15.61 -2.49
C ASP A 45 8.07 -16.79 -3.07
N ALA A 46 7.45 -16.60 -4.24
CA ALA A 46 6.73 -17.67 -4.94
C ALA A 46 7.65 -18.87 -5.27
N PHE A 47 8.91 -18.61 -5.65
CA PHE A 47 9.88 -19.66 -5.95
C PHE A 47 10.26 -20.50 -4.72
N TRP A 48 10.46 -19.87 -3.56
CA TRP A 48 10.72 -20.57 -2.29
C TRP A 48 9.50 -21.29 -1.74
N VAL A 49 8.33 -20.69 -1.84
CA VAL A 49 7.08 -21.35 -1.47
C VAL A 49 6.85 -22.59 -2.33
N ALA A 50 7.04 -22.50 -3.65
CA ALA A 50 6.85 -23.63 -4.56
C ALA A 50 7.78 -24.82 -4.25
N ARG A 51 8.90 -24.57 -3.55
CA ARG A 51 9.84 -25.60 -3.08
C ARG A 51 9.42 -26.27 -1.78
N LEU A 52 8.49 -25.70 -0.99
CA LEU A 52 8.02 -26.26 0.28
C LEU A 52 7.08 -27.46 0.09
N GLY A 53 6.37 -27.51 -1.04
CA GLY A 53 5.51 -28.63 -1.41
C GLY A 53 4.24 -28.18 -2.14
N THR A 54 3.55 -29.12 -2.78
CA THR A 54 2.31 -28.84 -3.53
C THR A 54 1.13 -28.49 -2.61
N LEU A 55 1.13 -28.97 -1.36
CA LEU A 55 0.08 -28.69 -0.39
C LEU A 55 0.18 -27.26 0.14
N GLU A 56 1.40 -26.82 0.45
CA GLU A 56 1.73 -25.47 0.93
C GLU A 56 1.45 -24.42 -0.15
N LEU A 57 1.83 -24.72 -1.40
CA LEU A 57 1.54 -23.85 -2.54
C LEU A 57 0.03 -23.74 -2.80
N ALA A 58 -0.71 -24.85 -2.68
CA ALA A 58 -2.17 -24.83 -2.80
C ALA A 58 -2.83 -24.01 -1.69
N ALA A 59 -2.37 -24.16 -0.44
CA ALA A 59 -2.84 -23.37 0.70
C ALA A 59 -2.63 -21.85 0.48
N LEU A 60 -1.49 -21.46 -0.08
CA LEU A 60 -1.24 -20.06 -0.46
C LEU A 60 -2.16 -19.57 -1.57
N GLY A 61 -2.44 -20.42 -2.57
CA GLY A 61 -3.45 -20.16 -3.60
C GLY A 61 -4.82 -19.80 -3.02
N PHE A 62 -5.24 -20.46 -1.94
CA PHE A 62 -6.48 -20.12 -1.23
C PHE A 62 -6.39 -18.79 -0.49
N CYS A 63 -5.20 -18.43 0.02
CA CYS A 63 -4.98 -17.16 0.73
C CYS A 63 -4.92 -15.95 -0.21
N PHE A 64 -4.53 -16.13 -1.47
CA PHE A 64 -4.32 -15.05 -2.44
C PHE A 64 -5.49 -14.05 -2.53
N PRO A 65 -6.76 -14.48 -2.71
CA PRO A 65 -7.88 -13.55 -2.75
C PRO A 65 -8.04 -12.73 -1.46
N ALA A 66 -7.84 -13.34 -0.29
CA ALA A 66 -7.95 -12.66 0.99
C ALA A 66 -6.84 -11.61 1.16
N VAL A 67 -5.60 -11.99 0.84
CA VAL A 67 -4.44 -11.08 0.81
C VAL A 67 -4.68 -9.93 -0.17
N HIS A 68 -5.21 -10.21 -1.35
CA HIS A 68 -5.46 -9.22 -2.39
C HIS A 68 -6.52 -8.19 -2.00
N VAL A 69 -7.56 -8.60 -1.27
CA VAL A 69 -8.58 -7.68 -0.73
C VAL A 69 -7.94 -6.70 0.25
N ILE A 70 -7.13 -7.21 1.19
CA ILE A 70 -6.43 -6.38 2.17
C ILE A 70 -5.47 -5.42 1.47
N PHE A 71 -4.68 -5.92 0.52
CA PHE A 71 -3.76 -5.12 -0.28
C PHE A 71 -4.48 -4.00 -1.04
N SER A 72 -5.62 -4.31 -1.65
CA SER A 72 -6.42 -3.33 -2.40
C SER A 72 -6.94 -2.21 -1.49
N ILE A 73 -7.39 -2.54 -0.28
CA ILE A 73 -7.85 -1.55 0.71
C ILE A 73 -6.68 -0.66 1.14
N SER A 74 -5.53 -1.24 1.48
CA SER A 74 -4.32 -0.49 1.86
C SER A 74 -3.86 0.45 0.74
N LEU A 75 -3.84 -0.03 -0.50
CA LEU A 75 -3.44 0.76 -1.65
C LEU A 75 -4.42 1.90 -1.92
N GLY A 76 -5.72 1.63 -1.81
CA GLY A 76 -6.77 2.64 -1.96
C GLY A 76 -6.64 3.74 -0.92
N LEU A 77 -6.39 3.37 0.34
CA LEU A 77 -6.20 4.31 1.44
C LEU A 77 -4.94 5.15 1.28
N SER A 78 -3.83 4.52 0.88
CA SER A 78 -2.57 5.21 0.60
C SER A 78 -2.72 6.22 -0.55
N THR A 79 -3.43 5.84 -1.61
CA THR A 79 -3.68 6.70 -2.78
C THR A 79 -4.60 7.86 -2.42
N ALA A 80 -5.71 7.60 -1.71
CA ALA A 80 -6.64 8.62 -1.25
C ALA A 80 -5.98 9.61 -0.28
N GLY A 81 -5.21 9.10 0.69
CA GLY A 81 -4.46 9.90 1.64
C GLY A 81 -3.45 10.81 0.95
N THR A 82 -2.68 10.26 0.01
CA THR A 82 -1.70 11.03 -0.78
C THR A 82 -2.36 12.12 -1.61
N ALA A 83 -3.49 11.82 -2.28
CA ALA A 83 -4.23 12.81 -3.06
C ALA A 83 -4.78 13.95 -2.19
N MET A 84 -5.41 13.62 -1.06
CA MET A 84 -5.94 14.62 -0.12
C MET A 84 -4.83 15.45 0.55
N MET A 85 -3.68 14.85 0.81
CA MET A 85 -2.50 15.54 1.33
C MET A 85 -1.92 16.50 0.30
N ALA A 86 -1.76 16.04 -0.95
CA ALA A 86 -1.26 16.84 -2.06
C ALA A 86 -2.15 18.07 -2.34
N GLN A 87 -3.48 17.92 -2.25
CA GLN A 87 -4.42 19.04 -2.40
C GLN A 87 -4.23 20.11 -1.33
N ARG A 88 -4.06 19.73 -0.05
CA ARG A 88 -3.84 20.68 1.06
C ARG A 88 -2.49 21.39 0.98
N ILE A 89 -1.44 20.66 0.61
CA ILE A 89 -0.11 21.24 0.35
C ILE A 89 -0.18 22.22 -0.83
N GLY A 90 -0.86 21.83 -1.92
CA GLY A 90 -1.05 22.68 -3.10
C GLY A 90 -1.85 23.96 -2.83
N ALA A 91 -2.75 23.94 -1.84
CA ALA A 91 -3.50 25.11 -1.38
C ALA A 91 -2.70 26.04 -0.43
N GLY A 92 -1.43 25.72 -0.13
CA GLY A 92 -0.60 26.49 0.80
C GLY A 92 -0.91 26.27 2.28
N ASN A 93 -1.80 25.34 2.61
CA ASN A 93 -2.20 25.02 3.99
C ASN A 93 -1.36 23.88 4.56
N THR A 94 -0.09 24.15 4.86
CA THR A 94 0.86 23.16 5.38
C THR A 94 0.50 22.66 6.78
N ASP A 95 -0.08 23.52 7.62
CA ASP A 95 -0.50 23.14 8.98
C ASP A 95 -1.71 22.19 8.94
N GLY A 96 -2.68 22.49 8.08
CA GLY A 96 -3.82 21.61 7.81
C GLY A 96 -3.40 20.28 7.18
N ALA A 97 -2.39 20.28 6.32
CA ALA A 97 -1.79 19.05 5.79
C ALA A 97 -1.16 18.20 6.91
N ARG A 98 -0.42 18.82 7.84
CA ARG A 98 0.20 18.10 8.96
C ARG A 98 -0.81 17.48 9.93
N ASN A 99 -1.88 18.21 10.24
CA ASN A 99 -2.95 17.67 11.08
C ASN A 99 -3.68 16.53 10.36
N PHE A 100 -4.01 16.72 9.08
CA PHE A 100 -4.62 15.65 8.28
C PHE A 100 -3.75 14.40 8.20
N ALA A 101 -2.43 14.52 8.04
CA ALA A 101 -1.55 13.37 8.01
C ALA A 101 -1.56 12.58 9.33
N ARG A 102 -1.64 13.27 10.48
CA ARG A 102 -1.74 12.62 11.79
C ARG A 102 -3.08 11.89 11.95
N ASP A 103 -4.18 12.58 11.65
CA ASP A 103 -5.52 12.02 11.80
C ASP A 103 -5.75 10.86 10.83
N SER A 104 -5.31 11.02 9.57
CA SER A 104 -5.37 9.98 8.56
C SER A 104 -4.55 8.76 8.96
N LEU A 105 -3.38 8.93 9.58
CA LEU A 105 -2.58 7.79 10.05
C LEU A 105 -3.32 6.99 11.12
N ILE A 106 -3.92 7.67 12.11
CA ILE A 106 -4.68 7.01 13.18
C ILE A 106 -5.90 6.28 12.60
N ILE A 107 -6.65 6.94 11.71
CA ILE A 107 -7.81 6.34 11.05
C ILE A 107 -7.39 5.12 10.22
N SER A 108 -6.27 5.20 9.51
CA SER A 108 -5.75 4.08 8.74
C SER A 108 -5.40 2.88 9.61
N ILE A 109 -4.73 3.09 10.73
CA ILE A 109 -4.39 2.01 11.67
C ILE A 109 -5.67 1.39 12.24
N LEU A 110 -6.64 2.20 12.67
CA LEU A 110 -7.90 1.70 13.22
C LEU A 110 -8.71 0.91 12.18
N LEU A 111 -8.75 1.39 10.93
CA LEU A 111 -9.44 0.71 9.84
C LEU A 111 -8.76 -0.63 9.53
N MET A 112 -7.43 -0.65 9.42
CA MET A 112 -6.67 -1.88 9.19
C MET A 112 -6.82 -2.87 10.36
N ALA A 113 -6.90 -2.38 11.60
CA ALA A 113 -7.17 -3.22 12.77
C ALA A 113 -8.56 -3.86 12.71
N ALA A 114 -9.57 -3.09 12.31
CA ALA A 114 -10.91 -3.62 12.12
C ALA A 114 -10.95 -4.67 11.01
N VAL A 115 -10.31 -4.41 9.87
CA VAL A 115 -10.21 -5.37 8.75
C VAL A 115 -9.49 -6.64 9.16
N ALA A 116 -8.36 -6.54 9.87
CA ALA A 116 -7.62 -7.69 10.38
C ALA A 116 -8.44 -8.52 11.39
N ALA A 117 -9.15 -7.86 12.31
CA ALA A 117 -10.01 -8.52 13.27
C ALA A 117 -11.19 -9.24 12.60
N ILE A 118 -11.85 -8.59 11.64
CA ILE A 118 -12.92 -9.21 10.84
C ILE A 118 -12.38 -10.42 10.08
N GLY A 119 -11.20 -10.29 9.46
CA GLY A 119 -10.55 -11.37 8.74
C GLY A 119 -10.25 -12.58 9.63
N LEU A 120 -9.71 -12.36 10.83
CA LEU A 120 -9.46 -13.43 11.81
C LEU A 120 -10.75 -14.11 12.28
N LEU A 121 -11.85 -13.38 12.42
CA LEU A 121 -13.14 -13.94 12.81
C LEU A 121 -13.83 -14.69 11.67
N THR A 122 -13.63 -14.27 10.43
CA THR A 122 -14.29 -14.85 9.24
C THR A 122 -13.45 -15.88 8.50
N MET A 123 -12.18 -16.10 8.89
CA MET A 123 -11.27 -17.03 8.21
C MET A 123 -11.85 -18.45 8.10
N ASP A 124 -12.47 -18.96 9.17
CA ASP A 124 -13.06 -20.31 9.18
C ASP A 124 -14.20 -20.46 8.16
N LEU A 125 -15.02 -19.42 8.06
CA LEU A 125 -16.16 -19.40 7.14
C LEU A 125 -15.71 -19.23 5.69
N ILE A 126 -14.79 -18.31 5.43
CA ILE A 126 -14.31 -17.98 4.08
C ILE A 126 -13.50 -19.15 3.53
N PHE A 127 -12.50 -19.64 4.26
CA PHE A 127 -11.67 -20.74 3.76
C PHE A 127 -12.42 -22.07 3.75
N GLY A 128 -13.36 -22.28 4.68
CA GLY A 128 -14.29 -23.41 4.61
C GLY A 128 -15.20 -23.37 3.38
N ALA A 129 -15.74 -22.21 3.03
CA ALA A 129 -16.61 -22.03 1.85
C ALA A 129 -15.86 -22.20 0.52
N ILE A 130 -14.57 -21.87 0.47
CA ILE A 130 -13.72 -22.06 -0.72
C ILE A 130 -13.25 -23.53 -0.85
N GLY A 131 -13.59 -24.40 0.13
CA GLY A 131 -13.36 -25.84 0.05
C GLY A 131 -12.08 -26.33 0.73
N ALA A 132 -11.46 -25.53 1.61
CA ALA A 132 -10.31 -25.97 2.39
C ALA A 132 -10.74 -26.99 3.47
N THR A 133 -10.38 -28.26 3.29
CA THR A 133 -10.70 -29.35 4.24
C THR A 133 -9.48 -29.88 4.99
N GLY A 134 -9.64 -30.20 6.27
CA GLY A 134 -8.65 -30.95 7.05
C GLY A 134 -7.30 -30.24 7.23
N THR A 135 -6.23 -30.84 6.71
CA THR A 135 -4.83 -30.39 6.86
C THR A 135 -4.54 -29.06 6.16
N THR A 136 -5.21 -28.77 5.04
CA THR A 136 -5.04 -27.50 4.30
C THR A 136 -5.56 -26.30 5.11
N LEU A 137 -6.68 -26.46 5.84
CA LEU A 137 -7.25 -25.40 6.66
C LEU A 137 -6.35 -25.07 7.88
N VAL A 138 -5.66 -26.08 8.43
CA VAL A 138 -4.67 -25.88 9.50
C VAL A 138 -3.47 -25.08 8.99
N GLN A 139 -2.95 -25.39 7.80
CA GLN A 139 -1.85 -24.63 7.19
C GLN A 139 -2.27 -23.18 6.87
N ILE A 140 -3.46 -22.98 6.30
CA ILE A 140 -4.01 -21.64 6.02
C ILE A 140 -4.12 -20.82 7.31
N LYS A 141 -4.64 -21.41 8.39
CA LYS A 141 -4.74 -20.73 9.69
C LYS A 141 -3.39 -20.29 10.22
N SER A 142 -2.38 -21.16 10.17
CA SER A 142 -1.04 -20.83 10.66
C SER A 142 -0.41 -19.68 9.88
N PHE A 143 -0.67 -19.62 8.56
CA PHE A 143 -0.19 -18.52 7.72
C PHE A 143 -0.98 -17.22 7.98
N MET A 144 -2.30 -17.30 7.97
CA MET A 144 -3.20 -16.16 8.17
C MET A 144 -3.09 -15.54 9.56
N SER A 145 -2.83 -16.33 10.61
CA SER A 145 -2.62 -15.80 11.96
C SER A 145 -1.39 -14.90 12.07
N VAL A 146 -0.40 -15.10 11.20
CA VAL A 146 0.80 -14.23 11.12
C VAL A 146 0.53 -13.05 10.17
N PHE A 147 -0.19 -13.30 9.07
CA PHE A 147 -0.47 -12.30 8.05
C PHE A 147 -1.44 -11.19 8.49
N TYR A 148 -2.52 -11.53 9.19
CA TYR A 148 -3.52 -10.52 9.60
C TYR A 148 -2.93 -9.44 10.54
N PRO A 149 -2.10 -9.79 11.54
CA PRO A 149 -1.41 -8.79 12.35
C PRO A 149 -0.38 -7.96 11.56
N SER A 150 0.29 -8.54 10.56
CA SER A 150 1.27 -7.77 9.76
C SER A 150 0.62 -6.69 8.91
N ALA A 151 -0.68 -6.80 8.61
CA ALA A 151 -1.42 -5.77 7.89
C ALA A 151 -1.57 -4.45 8.68
N LEU A 152 -1.23 -4.43 9.97
CA LEU A 152 -1.22 -3.23 10.81
C LEU A 152 0.04 -2.37 10.68
N VAL A 153 1.12 -2.94 10.13
CA VAL A 153 2.47 -2.34 10.08
C VAL A 153 2.78 -1.82 8.67
#